data_AF-A0A7V7YDU1-F1
#
_entry.id   AF-A0A7V7YDU1-F1
#
_cell.length_a   1.000
_cell.length_b   1.000
_cell.length_c   1.000
_cell.angle_alpha   90.00
_cell.angle_beta   90.00
_cell.angle_gamma   90.00
#
_symmetry.space_group_name_H-M   'P 1'
#
loop_
_entity.id
_entity.type
_entity.pdbx_description
1 polymer ?
#
loop_
_entity_poly.entity_id
_entity_poly.type
_entity_poly.pdbx_seq_one_letter_code
_entity_poly.pdbx_strand_id
1 'polypeptide(L)'
;MCKLASWCALEVSEQAALVQAVGSVGAILIAVFVPLFIEWLKSRKAKAEQRERMLNGALRLTGPLSALHTSMDWHVLTSSPDYDYDDPVINIDPSDGNFQPLISSVLSNISLVLSDLGPLAPDVRELAFELMDLDRFLNSIPAIERSGSPAFYRTNLPDILDRISNVSVRASHVLTILDLTSKKSSGP
;
A
#
# COMPACT_ATOMS: atom_id res chain seq x y z
N MET A 1 30.41 5.90 -71.17
CA MET A 1 29.74 6.95 -70.38
C MET A 1 28.23 6.80 -70.58
N CYS A 2 27.54 6.15 -69.64
CA CYS A 2 26.06 6.05 -69.59
C CYS A 2 25.67 5.45 -68.24
N LYS A 3 25.51 6.28 -67.18
CA LYS A 3 24.93 5.87 -65.87
C LYS A 3 24.24 7.02 -65.12
N LEU A 4 23.71 8.02 -65.84
CA LEU A 4 22.97 9.16 -65.25
C LEU A 4 21.68 9.48 -66.03
N ALA A 5 21.14 8.51 -66.79
CA ALA A 5 19.98 8.71 -67.65
C ALA A 5 18.64 8.21 -67.04
N SER A 6 18.59 7.85 -65.75
CA SER A 6 17.35 7.35 -65.12
C SER A 6 16.68 8.34 -64.16
N TRP A 7 17.18 9.58 -64.07
CA TRP A 7 16.64 10.60 -63.15
C TRP A 7 16.10 11.86 -63.84
N CYS A 8 16.30 12.02 -65.16
CA CYS A 8 15.89 13.22 -65.90
C CYS A 8 14.66 13.01 -66.80
N ALA A 9 13.87 11.96 -66.56
CA ALA A 9 12.68 11.63 -67.37
C ALA A 9 11.41 11.47 -66.52
N LEU A 10 11.21 12.32 -65.51
CA LEU A 10 9.88 12.48 -64.87
C LEU A 10 9.46 13.94 -64.90
N GLU A 11 8.22 14.17 -65.35
CA GLU A 11 7.62 15.49 -65.48
C GLU A 11 7.51 16.20 -64.11
N VAL A 12 7.63 17.53 -64.12
CA VAL A 12 7.48 18.41 -62.94
C VAL A 12 6.10 18.25 -62.27
N SER A 13 5.08 17.81 -63.03
CA SER A 13 3.74 17.45 -62.56
C SER A 13 3.70 16.16 -61.73
N GLU A 14 4.49 15.13 -62.09
CA GLU A 14 4.59 13.88 -61.33
C GLU A 14 5.36 14.06 -60.03
N GLN A 15 6.39 14.92 -60.01
CA GLN A 15 7.11 15.27 -58.78
C GLN A 15 6.22 16.03 -57.78
N ALA A 16 5.37 16.95 -58.26
CA ALA A 16 4.43 17.69 -57.40
C ALA A 16 3.34 16.79 -56.80
N ALA A 17 2.78 15.87 -57.60
CA ALA A 17 1.81 14.89 -57.13
C ALA A 17 2.41 13.92 -56.10
N LEU A 18 3.68 13.51 -56.27
CA LEU A 18 4.39 12.64 -55.34
C LEU A 18 4.71 13.36 -54.02
N VAL A 19 5.13 14.63 -54.06
CA VAL A 19 5.34 15.45 -52.86
C VAL A 19 4.02 15.71 -52.11
N GLN A 20 2.92 15.94 -52.82
CA GLN A 20 1.59 16.13 -52.22
C GLN A 20 1.03 14.82 -51.63
N ALA A 21 1.23 13.68 -52.32
CA ALA A 21 0.84 12.37 -51.81
C ALA A 21 1.64 11.98 -50.55
N VAL A 22 2.97 12.18 -50.56
CA VAL A 22 3.84 11.94 -49.40
C VAL A 22 3.52 12.90 -48.25
N GLY A 23 3.22 14.17 -48.55
CA GLY A 23 2.76 15.15 -47.55
C GLY A 23 1.43 14.77 -46.91
N SER A 24 0.47 14.25 -47.68
CA SER A 24 -0.84 13.82 -47.16
C SER A 24 -0.74 12.55 -46.30
N VAL A 25 0.06 11.56 -46.72
CA VAL A 25 0.28 10.32 -45.97
C VAL A 25 1.06 10.60 -44.69
N GLY A 26 2.07 11.49 -44.74
CA GLY A 26 2.78 11.96 -43.55
C GLY A 26 1.87 12.69 -42.57
N ALA A 27 0.98 13.57 -43.05
CA ALA A 27 0.02 14.28 -42.20
C ALA A 27 -0.99 13.34 -41.53
N ILE A 28 -1.49 12.33 -42.25
CA ILE A 28 -2.40 11.30 -41.71
C ILE A 28 -1.67 10.45 -40.65
N LEU A 29 -0.42 10.04 -40.91
CA LEU A 29 0.39 9.31 -39.94
C LEU A 29 0.62 10.11 -38.66
N ILE A 30 0.99 11.40 -38.78
CA ILE A 30 1.17 12.28 -37.62
C ILE A 30 -0.15 12.46 -36.87
N ALA A 31 -1.28 12.61 -37.56
CA ALA A 31 -2.60 12.77 -36.95
C ALA A 31 -3.06 11.53 -36.16
N VAL A 32 -2.59 10.34 -36.49
CA VAL A 32 -2.86 9.10 -35.73
C VAL A 32 -1.81 8.88 -34.64
N PHE A 33 -0.54 9.15 -34.92
CA PHE A 33 0.56 8.82 -34.01
C PHE A 33 0.68 9.81 -32.84
N VAL A 34 0.41 11.10 -33.08
CA VAL A 34 0.46 12.15 -32.05
C VAL A 34 -0.56 11.90 -30.92
N PRO A 35 -1.86 11.63 -31.17
CA PRO A 35 -2.80 11.35 -30.09
C PRO A 35 -2.43 10.09 -29.30
N LEU A 36 -2.01 9.01 -29.98
CA LEU A 36 -1.52 7.79 -29.31
C LEU A 36 -0.29 8.06 -28.42
N PHE A 37 0.65 8.86 -28.91
CA PHE A 37 1.85 9.22 -28.14
C PHE A 37 1.51 10.11 -26.94
N ILE A 38 0.56 11.05 -27.10
CA ILE A 38 0.07 11.89 -26.01
C ILE A 38 -0.66 11.05 -24.96
N GLU A 39 -1.51 10.10 -25.35
CA GLU A 39 -2.17 9.17 -24.43
C GLU A 39 -1.17 8.29 -23.68
N TRP A 40 -0.14 7.81 -24.38
CA TRP A 40 0.94 7.06 -23.75
C TRP A 40 1.69 7.90 -22.71
N LEU A 41 2.05 9.14 -23.03
CA LEU A 41 2.69 10.06 -22.09
C LEU A 41 1.78 10.37 -20.89
N LYS A 42 0.48 10.59 -21.12
CA LYS A 42 -0.51 10.79 -20.04
C LYS A 42 -0.60 9.57 -19.15
N SER A 43 -0.64 8.37 -19.72
CA SER A 43 -0.69 7.12 -18.96
C SER A 43 0.57 6.92 -18.10
N ARG A 44 1.75 7.31 -18.61
CA ARG A 44 3.00 7.27 -17.85
C ARG A 44 3.00 8.26 -16.69
N LYS A 45 2.54 9.50 -16.92
CA LYS A 45 2.40 10.51 -15.86
C LYS A 45 1.40 10.06 -14.79
N ALA A 46 0.23 9.56 -15.20
CA ALA A 46 -0.77 9.04 -14.27
C ALA A 46 -0.25 7.88 -13.41
N LYS A 47 0.53 6.96 -13.99
CA LYS A 47 1.18 5.88 -13.24
C LYS A 47 2.22 6.39 -12.25
N ALA A 48 2.99 7.41 -12.61
CA ALA A 48 3.97 8.03 -11.71
C ALA A 48 3.27 8.74 -10.54
N GLU A 49 2.25 9.55 -10.81
CA GLU A 49 1.45 10.21 -9.77
C GLU A 49 0.77 9.21 -8.84
N GLN A 50 0.19 8.14 -9.39
CA GLN A 50 -0.42 7.08 -8.58
C GLN A 50 0.61 6.39 -7.69
N ARG A 51 1.83 6.17 -8.19
CA ARG A 51 2.92 5.58 -7.40
C ARG A 51 3.37 6.50 -6.27
N GLU A 52 3.47 7.80 -6.49
CA GLU A 52 3.82 8.76 -5.44
C GLU A 52 2.73 8.82 -4.36
N ARG A 53 1.44 8.84 -4.75
CA ARG A 53 0.33 8.78 -3.80
C ARG A 53 0.34 7.50 -2.98
N MET A 54 0.63 6.37 -3.61
CA MET A 54 0.79 5.08 -2.92
C MET A 54 1.92 5.11 -1.90
N LEU A 55 3.09 5.66 -2.25
CA LEU A 55 4.22 5.77 -1.33
C LEU A 55 3.92 6.71 -0.16
N ASN A 56 3.27 7.84 -0.42
CA ASN A 56 2.82 8.76 0.63
C ASN A 56 1.79 8.09 1.54
N GLY A 57 0.87 7.31 0.98
CA GLY A 57 -0.09 6.51 1.73
C GLY A 57 0.57 5.47 2.61
N ALA A 58 1.55 4.75 2.06
CA ALA A 58 2.35 3.75 2.78
C ALA A 58 3.11 4.37 3.96
N LEU A 59 3.82 5.49 3.72
CA LEU A 59 4.57 6.21 4.75
C LEU A 59 3.66 6.71 5.89
N ARG A 60 2.44 7.14 5.56
CA ARG A 60 1.46 7.58 6.56
C ARG A 60 1.00 6.44 7.49
N LEU A 61 1.01 5.21 6.99
CA LEU A 61 0.61 4.02 7.75
C LEU A 61 1.75 3.43 8.58
N THR A 62 2.99 3.49 8.10
CA THR A 62 4.14 2.82 8.74
C THR A 62 4.29 3.22 10.21
N GLY A 63 4.22 4.52 10.54
CA GLY A 63 4.39 4.99 11.92
C GLY A 63 3.30 4.46 12.88
N PRO A 64 2.01 4.77 12.63
CA PRO A 64 0.92 4.29 13.47
C PRO A 64 0.85 2.77 13.57
N LEU A 65 1.07 2.06 12.46
CA LEU A 65 1.03 0.60 12.44
C LEU A 65 2.19 -0.04 13.20
N SER A 66 3.39 0.55 13.12
CA SER A 66 4.55 0.12 13.90
C SER A 66 4.30 0.28 15.40
N ALA A 67 3.77 1.44 15.82
CA ALA A 67 3.43 1.68 17.23
C ALA A 67 2.39 0.67 17.75
N LEU A 68 1.35 0.38 16.95
CA LEU A 68 0.34 -0.61 17.28
C LEU A 68 0.95 -2.02 17.43
N HIS A 69 1.76 -2.44 16.45
CA HIS A 69 2.45 -3.74 16.47
C HIS A 69 3.33 -3.90 17.71
N THR A 70 4.22 -2.92 17.96
CA THR A 70 5.12 -2.94 19.13
C THR A 70 4.33 -3.01 20.43
N SER A 71 3.20 -2.31 20.53
CA SER A 71 2.38 -2.33 21.73
C SER A 71 1.63 -3.66 21.92
N MET A 72 1.11 -4.27 20.84
CA MET A 72 0.50 -5.60 20.91
C MET A 72 1.52 -6.66 21.31
N ASP A 73 2.73 -6.62 20.75
CA ASP A 73 3.81 -7.55 21.11
C ASP A 73 4.21 -7.40 22.58
N TRP A 74 4.34 -6.16 23.06
CA TRP A 74 4.65 -5.90 24.47
C TRP A 74 3.55 -6.41 25.40
N HIS A 75 2.28 -6.22 25.02
CA HIS A 75 1.14 -6.74 25.77
C HIS A 75 1.15 -8.28 25.85
N VAL A 76 1.42 -8.95 24.72
CA VAL A 76 1.51 -10.42 24.68
C VAL A 76 2.67 -10.92 25.51
N LEU A 77 3.83 -10.27 25.42
CA LEU A 77 5.02 -10.62 26.18
C LEU A 77 4.76 -10.52 27.69
N THR A 78 4.28 -9.37 28.17
CA THR A 78 4.06 -9.09 29.60
C THR A 78 2.87 -9.84 30.21
N SER A 79 1.91 -10.24 29.38
CA SER A 79 0.75 -11.05 29.79
C SER A 79 1.02 -12.56 29.73
N SER A 80 2.18 -12.98 29.20
CA SER A 80 2.58 -14.37 29.15
C SER A 80 2.88 -14.90 30.57
N PRO A 81 2.47 -16.12 30.92
CA PRO A 81 2.81 -16.72 32.22
C PRO A 81 4.32 -16.94 32.41
N ASP A 82 5.08 -16.98 31.32
CA ASP A 82 6.53 -17.18 31.34
C ASP A 82 7.32 -15.85 31.48
N TYR A 83 6.63 -14.71 31.60
CA TYR A 83 7.28 -13.41 31.75
C TYR A 83 7.85 -13.24 33.16
N ASP A 84 9.16 -13.04 33.23
CA ASP A 84 9.87 -12.75 34.49
C ASP A 84 9.88 -11.24 34.76
N TYR A 85 9.23 -10.83 35.85
CA TYR A 85 9.23 -9.42 36.29
C TYR A 85 10.58 -9.00 36.91
N ASP A 86 11.38 -9.97 37.37
CA ASP A 86 12.67 -9.72 37.99
C ASP A 86 13.82 -9.62 36.95
N ASP A 87 13.57 -10.03 35.70
CA ASP A 87 14.47 -9.83 34.54
C ASP A 87 13.74 -9.09 33.39
N PRO A 88 13.46 -7.78 33.55
CA PRO A 88 12.67 -7.04 32.59
C PRO A 88 13.42 -6.85 31.26
N VAL A 89 12.81 -7.34 30.18
CA VAL A 89 13.23 -7.00 28.81
C VAL A 89 13.13 -5.48 28.61
N ILE A 90 14.04 -4.90 27.82
CA ILE A 90 14.03 -3.47 27.50
C ILE A 90 12.72 -3.13 26.79
N ASN A 91 11.87 -2.33 27.45
CA ASN A 91 10.64 -1.83 26.86
C ASN A 91 10.93 -0.66 25.91
N ILE A 92 10.56 -0.83 24.64
CA ILE A 92 10.64 0.21 23.61
C ILE A 92 9.25 0.75 23.22
N ASP A 93 8.17 0.23 23.80
CA ASP A 93 6.81 0.69 23.58
C ASP A 93 6.49 1.91 24.48
N PRO A 94 6.24 3.10 23.91
CA PRO A 94 5.80 4.26 24.70
C PRO A 94 4.41 4.08 25.32
N SER A 95 3.61 3.12 24.85
CA SER A 95 2.25 2.85 25.33
C SER A 95 2.20 1.76 26.39
N ASP A 96 3.33 1.15 26.75
CA ASP A 96 3.45 0.08 27.75
C ASP A 96 2.41 -1.03 27.60
N GLY A 97 2.21 -1.51 26.37
CA GLY A 97 1.28 -2.58 26.04
C GLY A 97 -0.18 -2.14 25.92
N ASN A 98 -0.48 -0.86 26.09
CA ASN A 98 -1.82 -0.31 25.91
C ASN A 98 -2.11 -0.02 24.43
N PHE A 99 -2.31 -1.08 23.64
CA PHE A 99 -2.52 -1.00 22.20
C PHE A 99 -3.94 -0.56 21.79
N GLN A 100 -4.95 -0.73 22.66
CA GLN A 100 -6.36 -0.50 22.31
C GLN A 100 -6.64 0.92 21.74
N PRO A 101 -6.13 2.02 22.34
CA PRO A 101 -6.34 3.36 21.78
C PRO A 101 -5.72 3.52 20.37
N LEU A 102 -4.63 2.80 20.10
CA LEU A 102 -3.90 2.87 18.83
C LEU A 102 -4.69 2.24 17.67
N ILE A 103 -5.59 1.27 17.95
CA ILE A 103 -6.42 0.63 16.92
C ILE A 103 -7.24 1.68 16.16
N SER A 104 -7.92 2.57 16.89
CA SER A 104 -8.72 3.65 16.30
C SER A 104 -7.89 4.58 15.41
N SER A 105 -6.67 4.91 15.85
CA SER A 105 -5.73 5.73 15.10
C SER A 105 -5.30 5.04 13.80
N VAL A 106 -4.94 3.75 13.86
CA VAL A 106 -4.56 2.98 12.67
C VAL A 106 -5.72 2.88 11.68
N LEU A 107 -6.93 2.53 12.15
CA LEU A 107 -8.12 2.46 11.29
C LEU A 107 -8.43 3.80 10.61
N SER A 108 -8.29 4.92 11.32
CA SER A 108 -8.49 6.26 10.74
C SER A 108 -7.47 6.55 9.63
N ASN A 109 -6.20 6.19 9.82
CA ASN A 109 -5.16 6.39 8.82
C ASN A 109 -5.39 5.48 7.60
N ILE A 110 -5.79 4.21 7.83
CA ILE A 110 -6.15 3.28 6.75
C ILE A 110 -7.26 3.88 5.90
N SER A 111 -8.35 4.34 6.51
CA SER A 111 -9.48 4.94 5.79
C SER A 111 -9.08 6.12 4.91
N LEU A 112 -8.06 6.90 5.31
CA LEU A 112 -7.61 8.08 4.56
C LEU A 112 -6.77 7.73 3.34
N VAL A 113 -6.01 6.62 3.39
CA VAL A 113 -5.04 6.30 2.35
C VAL A 113 -5.43 5.08 1.50
N LEU A 114 -6.47 4.33 1.89
CA LEU A 114 -6.82 3.05 1.27
C LEU A 114 -7.01 3.13 -0.25
N SER A 115 -7.59 4.23 -0.76
CA SER A 115 -7.77 4.46 -2.19
C SER A 115 -6.46 4.60 -2.96
N ASP A 116 -5.43 5.10 -2.28
CA ASP A 116 -4.16 5.49 -2.88
C ASP A 116 -3.14 4.35 -2.84
N LEU A 117 -3.38 3.33 -2.02
CA LEU A 117 -2.48 2.19 -1.79
C LEU A 117 -2.37 1.22 -2.98
N GLY A 118 -3.27 1.30 -3.96
CA GLY A 118 -3.22 0.50 -5.18
C GLY A 118 -3.08 -1.01 -4.89
N PRO A 119 -1.99 -1.68 -5.30
CA PRO A 119 -1.78 -3.11 -5.04
C PRO A 119 -1.70 -3.50 -3.57
N LEU A 120 -1.41 -2.57 -2.65
CA LEU A 120 -1.30 -2.82 -1.21
C LEU A 120 -2.67 -2.78 -0.50
N ALA A 121 -3.69 -2.24 -1.18
CA ALA A 121 -5.01 -2.07 -0.60
C ALA A 121 -5.68 -3.37 -0.12
N PRO A 122 -5.51 -4.55 -0.77
CA PRO A 122 -6.06 -5.81 -0.28
C PRO A 122 -5.52 -6.20 1.11
N ASP A 123 -4.19 -6.22 1.29
CA ASP A 123 -3.55 -6.62 2.56
C ASP A 123 -3.91 -5.64 3.68
N VAL A 124 -3.90 -4.34 3.39
CA VAL A 124 -4.26 -3.31 4.36
C VAL A 124 -5.75 -3.37 4.73
N ARG A 125 -6.62 -3.76 3.80
CA ARG A 125 -8.05 -3.95 4.07
C ARG A 125 -8.30 -5.18 4.95
N GLU A 126 -7.61 -6.28 4.69
CA GLU A 126 -7.69 -7.49 5.52
C GLU A 126 -7.27 -7.19 6.96
N LEU A 127 -6.12 -6.52 7.14
CA LEU A 127 -5.68 -6.04 8.45
C LEU A 127 -6.72 -5.13 9.12
N ALA A 128 -7.35 -4.21 8.37
CA ALA A 128 -8.38 -3.34 8.93
C ALA A 128 -9.59 -4.12 9.46
N PHE A 129 -10.03 -5.17 8.77
CA PHE A 129 -11.11 -6.02 9.25
C PHE A 129 -10.71 -6.79 10.50
N GLU A 130 -9.53 -7.39 10.52
CA GLU A 130 -9.01 -8.08 11.71
C GLU A 130 -8.91 -7.14 12.92
N LEU A 131 -8.50 -5.89 12.71
CA LEU A 131 -8.45 -4.86 13.76
C LEU A 131 -9.84 -4.44 14.25
N MET A 132 -10.81 -4.27 13.36
CA MET A 132 -12.19 -3.97 13.74
C MET A 132 -12.82 -5.12 14.55
N ASP A 133 -12.55 -6.35 14.14
CA ASP A 133 -13.05 -7.54 14.84
C ASP A 133 -12.40 -7.68 16.22
N LEU A 134 -11.09 -7.44 16.34
CA LEU A 134 -10.38 -7.43 17.62
C LEU A 134 -10.93 -6.33 18.54
N ASP A 135 -11.07 -5.09 18.06
CA ASP A 135 -11.60 -3.98 18.85
C ASP A 135 -13.02 -4.27 19.34
N ARG A 136 -13.89 -4.77 18.45
CA ARG A 136 -15.25 -5.16 18.80
C ARG A 136 -15.27 -6.26 19.85
N PHE A 137 -14.41 -7.27 19.72
CA PHE A 137 -14.29 -8.35 20.68
C PHE A 137 -13.84 -7.83 22.04
N LEU A 138 -12.76 -7.05 22.11
CA LEU A 138 -12.23 -6.49 23.36
C LEU A 138 -13.26 -5.59 24.06
N ASN A 139 -13.96 -4.74 23.29
CA ASN A 139 -15.02 -3.88 23.81
C ASN A 139 -16.26 -4.66 24.32
N SER A 140 -16.44 -5.92 23.90
CA SER A 140 -17.53 -6.77 24.37
C SER A 140 -17.24 -7.44 25.72
N ILE A 141 -15.97 -7.60 26.10
CA ILE A 141 -15.56 -8.32 27.32
C ILE A 141 -16.21 -7.74 28.59
N PRO A 142 -16.19 -6.42 28.84
CA PRO A 142 -16.81 -5.87 30.05
C PRO A 142 -18.31 -6.14 30.15
N ALA A 143 -19.01 -6.24 29.01
CA ALA A 143 -20.43 -6.58 28.99
C ALA A 143 -20.64 -8.06 29.34
N ILE A 144 -19.82 -8.96 28.81
CA ILE A 144 -19.84 -10.40 29.09
C ILE A 144 -19.58 -10.67 30.58
N GLU A 145 -18.60 -9.98 31.15
CA GLU A 145 -18.26 -10.12 32.57
C GLU A 145 -19.41 -9.69 33.49
N ARG A 146 -20.14 -8.63 33.10
CA ARG A 146 -21.33 -8.16 33.84
C ARG A 146 -22.54 -9.08 33.66
N SER A 147 -22.67 -9.77 32.52
CA SER A 147 -23.88 -10.52 32.17
C SER A 147 -23.90 -11.98 32.61
N GLY A 148 -22.78 -12.55 33.08
CA GLY A 148 -22.80 -13.92 33.60
C GLY A 148 -21.47 -14.67 33.68
N SER A 149 -20.34 -14.06 33.30
CA SER A 149 -19.02 -14.70 33.43
C SER A 149 -18.02 -13.75 34.10
N PRO A 150 -18.15 -13.50 35.42
CA PRO A 150 -17.16 -12.70 36.14
C PRO A 150 -15.78 -13.37 36.02
N ALA A 151 -14.76 -12.58 35.63
CA ALA A 151 -13.42 -13.03 35.27
C ALA A 151 -13.25 -13.72 33.90
N PHE A 152 -14.20 -13.53 32.96
CA PHE A 152 -14.09 -14.00 31.58
C PHE A 152 -12.72 -13.68 30.96
N TYR A 153 -12.21 -12.46 31.19
CA TYR A 153 -10.91 -12.04 30.65
C TYR A 153 -9.77 -12.96 31.13
N ARG A 154 -9.71 -13.24 32.44
CA ARG A 154 -8.64 -14.07 33.02
C ARG A 154 -8.75 -15.52 32.58
N THR A 155 -9.96 -16.06 32.53
CA THR A 155 -10.20 -17.46 32.14
C THR A 155 -9.87 -17.70 30.67
N ASN A 156 -10.11 -16.72 29.81
CA ASN A 156 -9.87 -16.83 28.36
C ASN A 156 -8.61 -16.10 27.92
N LEU A 157 -7.73 -15.71 28.86
CA LEU A 157 -6.51 -14.96 28.55
C LEU A 157 -5.68 -15.62 27.43
N PRO A 158 -5.46 -16.95 27.40
CA PRO A 158 -4.74 -17.57 26.29
C PRO A 158 -5.38 -17.36 24.91
N ASP A 159 -6.71 -17.45 24.79
CA ASP A 159 -7.43 -17.20 23.53
C ASP A 159 -7.37 -15.72 23.12
N ILE A 160 -7.46 -14.81 24.11
CA ILE A 160 -7.34 -13.37 23.88
C ILE A 160 -5.94 -13.03 23.37
N LEU A 161 -4.90 -13.59 24.00
CA LEU A 161 -3.52 -13.38 23.57
C LEU A 161 -3.23 -13.98 22.19
N ASP A 162 -3.80 -15.15 21.87
CA ASP A 162 -3.68 -15.74 20.53
C ASP A 162 -4.32 -14.84 19.46
N ARG A 163 -5.51 -14.27 19.73
CA ARG A 163 -6.15 -13.29 18.83
C ARG A 163 -5.29 -12.04 18.63
N ILE A 164 -4.74 -11.48 19.71
CA ILE A 164 -3.86 -10.30 19.63
C ILE A 164 -2.59 -10.64 18.85
N SER A 165 -1.99 -11.81 19.11
CA SER A 165 -0.79 -12.27 18.40
C SER A 165 -1.05 -12.47 16.90
N ASN A 166 -2.18 -13.06 16.52
CA ASN A 166 -2.55 -13.24 15.11
C ASN A 166 -2.66 -11.89 14.38
N VAL A 167 -3.29 -10.89 15.01
CA VAL A 167 -3.36 -9.53 14.45
C VAL A 167 -1.99 -8.86 14.41
N SER A 168 -1.13 -9.09 15.41
CA SER A 168 0.25 -8.59 15.42
C SER A 168 1.07 -9.17 14.26
N VAL A 169 1.01 -10.48 14.05
CA VAL A 169 1.68 -11.14 12.90
C VAL A 169 1.20 -10.54 11.57
N ARG A 170 -0.10 -10.25 11.44
CA ARG A 170 -0.65 -9.57 10.26
C ARG A 170 -0.10 -8.16 10.11
N ALA A 171 -0.08 -7.38 11.19
CA ALA A 171 0.48 -6.03 11.19
C ALA A 171 1.96 -6.05 10.76
N SER A 172 2.73 -7.04 11.22
CA SER A 172 4.13 -7.27 10.84
C SER A 172 4.29 -7.56 9.34
N HIS A 173 3.42 -8.42 8.80
CA HIS A 173 3.39 -8.73 7.37
C HIS A 173 3.13 -7.48 6.52
N VAL A 174 2.11 -6.69 6.90
CA VAL A 174 1.81 -5.43 6.21
C VAL A 174 2.99 -4.46 6.31
N LEU A 175 3.60 -4.28 7.49
CA LEU A 175 4.78 -3.43 7.67
C LEU A 175 5.95 -3.85 6.76
N THR A 176 6.18 -5.15 6.64
CA THR A 176 7.23 -5.71 5.77
C THR A 176 6.97 -5.36 4.30
N ILE A 177 5.72 -5.50 3.83
CA ILE A 177 5.35 -5.15 2.46
C ILE A 177 5.49 -3.63 2.22
N LEU A 178 5.10 -2.80 3.19
CA LEU A 178 5.24 -1.34 3.10
C LEU A 178 6.72 -0.94 3.00
N ASP A 179 7.60 -1.53 3.81
CA ASP A 179 9.05 -1.26 3.79
C ASP A 179 9.70 -1.72 2.48
N LEU A 180 9.37 -2.91 1.98
CA LEU A 180 9.86 -3.40 0.69
C LEU A 180 9.42 -2.50 -0.47
N THR A 181 8.20 -1.99 -0.42
CA THR A 181 7.66 -1.07 -1.43
C THR A 181 8.37 0.28 -1.39
N SER A 182 8.68 0.77 -0.20
CA SER A 182 9.47 1.99 0.01
C SER A 182 10.91 1.83 -0.53
N LYS A 183 11.61 0.76 -0.15
CA LYS A 183 13.00 0.47 -0.58
C LYS A 183 13.15 0.25 -2.08
N LYS A 184 12.17 -0.37 -2.73
CA LYS A 184 12.15 -0.54 -4.20
C LYS A 184 11.98 0.79 -4.95
N SER A 185 11.58 1.87 -4.26
CA SER A 185 11.52 3.22 -4.83
C SER A 185 12.84 3.99 -4.73
N SER A 186 13.72 3.62 -3.81
CA SER A 186 15.01 4.30 -3.55
C SER A 186 16.23 3.66 -4.25
N GLY A 187 16.03 2.66 -5.12
CA GLY A 187 17.09 2.03 -5.91
C GLY A 187 17.31 2.75 -7.26
N PRO A 188 18.57 2.96 -7.69
CA PRO A 188 18.94 3.70 -8.90
C PRO A 188 18.45 3.07 -10.22
#